data_AF-A0A660P8R5-F1
#
_entry.id   AF-A0A660P8R5-F1
#
_cell.length_a   1.000
_cell.length_b   1.000
_cell.length_c   1.000
_cell.angle_alpha   90.00
_cell.angle_beta   90.00
_cell.angle_gamma   90.00
#
_symmetry.space_group_name_H-M   'P 1'
#
loop_
_entity.id
_entity.type
_entity.pdbx_description
1 polymer ?
#
loop_
_entity_poly.entity_id
_entity_poly.type
_entity_poly.pdbx_seq_one_letter_code
_entity_poly.pdbx_strand_id
1 'polypeptide(L)'
;LIEDLKNNQDAGYKIAFCHKPFWERSIVDAIPDKLHNLFQTYSVDAMFSGHYHSYFSGKYDNIIYTNVGSSGGGIDGPGPTGLEYHFVWVTVDDKEISIAPIKMGAVLPWDEVTADENNFVFSAQSDMISFPKSFLVNDKGLNGDSDFEVTISNLHPEIALKDSISWNSPDGWTIEPPVMPIEIGSGASETFIFNVNYAKSLYPLPELSINFPYAIDKNASTKKQLPAARQTSCLKIGKKPKIDGDISEDFWKSSTTSLYDYSGEITKTDSVRFYFAYDKKNLYLASYCADSKINSMTTEITEFDGAVYGDDCVGFILQPNRASENMYLIYTNANGIIFDQSIAYNVAGYYDNDESWNSDIEVKTKIGKDYWSFEIRLPLSQFGEIDKDNIWGLNMRRKQPRLDDAAHWQIPWRYGPDFLGQLIME
;
A
#
# COMPACT_ATOMS: atom_id res chain seq x y z
N LEU A 1 -24.79 4.24 -30.75
CA LEU A 1 -24.07 2.99 -31.09
C LEU A 1 -24.94 2.01 -31.87
N ILE A 2 -25.98 1.39 -31.29
CA ILE A 2 -26.81 0.39 -32.00
C ILE A 2 -27.40 0.94 -33.30
N GLU A 3 -27.98 2.13 -33.25
CA GLU A 3 -28.56 2.78 -34.44
C GLU A 3 -27.51 3.08 -35.52
N ASP A 4 -26.33 3.54 -35.10
CA ASP A 4 -25.21 3.82 -36.00
C ASP A 4 -24.69 2.55 -36.70
N LEU A 5 -24.54 1.46 -35.95
CA LEU A 5 -24.17 0.15 -36.50
C LEU A 5 -25.22 -0.42 -37.46
N LYS A 6 -26.53 -0.17 -37.20
CA LYS A 6 -27.62 -0.55 -38.11
C LYS A 6 -27.58 0.24 -39.42
N ASN A 7 -27.30 1.55 -39.34
CA ASN A 7 -27.31 2.42 -40.51
C ASN A 7 -26.10 2.18 -41.42
N ASN A 8 -25.04 1.56 -40.92
CA ASN A 8 -23.78 1.33 -41.63
C ASN A 8 -23.48 -0.18 -41.80
N GLN A 9 -24.51 -1.01 -41.99
CA GLN A 9 -24.32 -2.47 -42.15
C GLN A 9 -23.46 -2.84 -43.37
N ASP A 10 -23.56 -2.07 -44.45
CA ASP A 10 -22.85 -2.29 -45.72
C ASP A 10 -21.43 -1.68 -45.75
N ALA A 11 -20.96 -1.09 -44.65
CA ALA A 11 -19.61 -0.55 -44.58
C ALA A 11 -18.56 -1.66 -44.71
N GLY A 12 -17.50 -1.40 -45.49
CA GLY A 12 -16.42 -2.36 -45.72
C GLY A 12 -15.65 -2.75 -44.43
N TYR A 13 -15.48 -1.80 -43.52
CA TYR A 13 -15.00 -2.03 -42.16
C TYR A 13 -15.78 -1.22 -41.15
N LYS A 14 -16.01 -1.79 -39.97
CA LYS A 14 -16.57 -1.14 -38.78
C LYS A 14 -15.52 -1.14 -37.68
N ILE A 15 -15.04 0.04 -37.33
CA ILE A 15 -14.02 0.26 -36.29
C ILE A 15 -14.64 1.01 -35.13
N ALA A 16 -14.57 0.44 -33.94
CA ALA A 16 -15.07 1.05 -32.70
C ALA A 16 -13.93 1.68 -31.89
N PHE A 17 -14.22 2.79 -31.21
CA PHE A 17 -13.31 3.45 -30.28
C PHE A 17 -14.02 3.63 -28.94
N CYS A 18 -13.32 3.29 -27.85
CA CYS A 18 -13.82 3.51 -26.50
C CYS A 18 -12.67 3.98 -25.61
N HIS A 19 -12.95 4.69 -24.52
CA HIS A 19 -11.86 5.09 -23.62
C HIS A 19 -11.36 3.92 -22.78
N LYS A 20 -12.29 3.21 -22.11
CA LYS A 20 -11.97 2.15 -21.15
C LYS A 20 -11.96 0.76 -21.82
N PRO A 21 -10.88 -0.03 -21.66
CA PRO A 21 -10.74 -1.38 -22.21
C PRO A 21 -11.57 -2.40 -21.41
N PHE A 22 -12.89 -2.24 -21.32
CA PHE A 22 -13.73 -3.17 -20.55
C PHE A 22 -13.63 -4.62 -21.04
N TRP A 23 -13.30 -4.80 -22.32
CA TRP A 23 -13.09 -6.07 -22.98
C TRP A 23 -11.97 -6.90 -22.36
N GLU A 24 -10.95 -6.27 -21.79
CA GLU A 24 -9.81 -6.98 -21.19
C GLU A 24 -10.26 -7.73 -19.93
N ARG A 25 -10.99 -7.08 -19.03
CA ARG A 25 -11.51 -7.72 -17.80
C ARG A 25 -12.70 -8.66 -18.01
N SER A 26 -13.19 -8.79 -19.24
CA SER A 26 -14.36 -9.60 -19.54
C SER A 26 -14.04 -10.70 -20.52
N ILE A 27 -13.63 -10.36 -21.74
CA ILE A 27 -13.44 -11.31 -22.82
C ILE A 27 -12.24 -12.22 -22.54
N VAL A 28 -11.13 -11.67 -22.03
CA VAL A 28 -9.93 -12.45 -21.69
C VAL A 28 -10.26 -13.53 -20.65
N ASP A 29 -11.07 -13.18 -19.66
CA ASP A 29 -11.50 -14.07 -18.58
C ASP A 29 -12.76 -14.89 -18.93
N ALA A 30 -13.20 -14.89 -20.20
CA ALA A 30 -14.40 -15.58 -20.68
C ALA A 30 -15.70 -15.18 -19.96
N ILE A 31 -15.77 -13.96 -19.44
CA ILE A 31 -16.95 -13.36 -18.81
C ILE A 31 -17.83 -12.71 -19.89
N PRO A 32 -19.17 -12.92 -19.87
CA PRO A 32 -20.06 -12.31 -20.84
C PRO A 32 -19.97 -10.78 -20.90
N ASP A 33 -19.65 -10.24 -22.08
CA ASP A 33 -19.50 -8.80 -22.32
C ASP A 33 -20.59 -8.25 -23.27
N LYS A 34 -21.34 -7.24 -22.80
CA LYS A 34 -22.45 -6.65 -23.56
C LYS A 34 -21.99 -5.92 -24.82
N LEU A 35 -20.84 -5.23 -24.78
CA LEU A 35 -20.30 -4.52 -25.94
C LEU A 35 -19.74 -5.51 -26.94
N HIS A 36 -19.04 -6.55 -26.48
CA HIS A 36 -18.54 -7.61 -27.35
C HIS A 36 -19.66 -8.32 -28.10
N ASN A 37 -20.73 -8.71 -27.41
CA ASN A 37 -21.91 -9.33 -28.04
C ASN A 37 -22.54 -8.40 -29.09
N LEU A 38 -22.57 -7.10 -28.82
CA LEU A 38 -23.05 -6.12 -29.79
C LEU A 38 -22.11 -6.03 -31.00
N PHE A 39 -20.80 -6.00 -30.78
CA PHE A 39 -19.79 -5.97 -31.83
C PHE A 39 -19.86 -7.20 -32.72
N GLN A 40 -20.07 -8.39 -32.16
CA GLN A 40 -20.34 -9.60 -32.94
C GLN A 40 -21.64 -9.48 -33.75
N THR A 41 -22.74 -9.07 -33.11
CA THR A 41 -24.07 -8.94 -33.75
C THR A 41 -24.05 -8.03 -34.98
N TYR A 42 -23.24 -6.96 -34.93
CA TYR A 42 -23.14 -5.98 -35.99
C TYR A 42 -21.83 -6.09 -36.79
N SER A 43 -21.08 -7.18 -36.64
CA SER A 43 -19.84 -7.49 -37.36
C SER A 43 -18.83 -6.34 -37.34
N VAL A 44 -18.49 -5.85 -36.15
CA VAL A 44 -17.38 -4.90 -35.94
C VAL A 44 -16.06 -5.62 -36.14
N ASP A 45 -15.14 -5.03 -36.89
CA ASP A 45 -13.87 -5.66 -37.30
C ASP A 45 -12.74 -5.34 -36.32
N ALA A 46 -12.70 -4.12 -35.80
CA ALA A 46 -11.67 -3.68 -34.86
C ALA A 46 -12.20 -2.75 -33.77
N MET A 47 -11.55 -2.78 -32.62
CA MET A 47 -11.88 -1.99 -31.44
C MET A 47 -10.61 -1.46 -30.79
N PHE A 48 -10.59 -0.14 -30.56
CA PHE A 48 -9.48 0.56 -29.93
C PHE A 48 -9.86 1.15 -28.56
N SER A 49 -8.93 1.07 -27.61
CA SER A 49 -9.06 1.65 -26.26
C SER A 49 -7.77 2.31 -25.75
N GLY A 50 -7.78 3.01 -24.60
CA GLY A 50 -6.58 3.70 -24.11
C GLY A 50 -6.56 4.21 -22.66
N HIS A 51 -7.28 3.59 -21.72
CA HIS A 51 -7.34 4.02 -20.31
C HIS A 51 -6.15 3.57 -19.45
N TYR A 52 -5.57 2.39 -19.74
CA TYR A 52 -4.50 1.79 -18.91
C TYR A 52 -3.10 2.27 -19.24
N HIS A 53 -2.96 3.14 -20.24
CA HIS A 53 -1.69 3.70 -20.70
C HIS A 53 -0.60 2.66 -21.07
N SER A 54 -0.96 1.38 -21.23
CA SER A 54 -0.10 0.29 -21.74
C SER A 54 -0.54 -0.18 -23.13
N TYR A 55 0.37 -0.74 -23.92
CA TYR A 55 0.02 -1.41 -25.17
C TYR A 55 -0.26 -2.89 -24.94
N PHE A 56 -1.38 -3.39 -25.46
CA PHE A 56 -1.64 -4.82 -25.60
C PHE A 56 -2.74 -5.06 -26.64
N SER A 57 -2.78 -6.27 -27.19
CA SER A 57 -3.71 -6.63 -28.25
C SER A 57 -4.29 -8.03 -28.09
N GLY A 58 -5.40 -8.30 -28.78
CA GLY A 58 -6.01 -9.63 -28.78
C GLY A 58 -7.03 -9.78 -29.90
N LYS A 59 -7.28 -11.02 -30.33
CA LYS A 59 -8.31 -11.34 -31.33
C LYS A 59 -9.34 -12.28 -30.72
N TYR A 60 -10.59 -11.82 -30.65
CA TYR A 60 -11.70 -12.57 -30.05
C TYR A 60 -12.89 -12.55 -31.00
N ASP A 61 -13.43 -13.72 -31.33
CA ASP A 61 -14.55 -13.89 -32.28
C ASP A 61 -14.35 -13.13 -33.60
N ASN A 62 -13.11 -13.20 -34.12
CA ASN A 62 -12.60 -12.50 -35.31
C ASN A 62 -12.50 -10.96 -35.21
N ILE A 63 -12.79 -10.38 -34.06
CA ILE A 63 -12.68 -8.93 -33.83
C ILE A 63 -11.30 -8.62 -33.26
N ILE A 64 -10.63 -7.63 -33.83
CA ILE A 64 -9.31 -7.15 -33.42
C ILE A 64 -9.47 -6.15 -32.27
N TYR A 65 -8.88 -6.43 -31.11
CA TYR A 65 -8.85 -5.52 -29.96
C TYR A 65 -7.45 -4.98 -29.77
N THR A 66 -7.33 -3.66 -29.61
CA THR A 66 -6.04 -2.99 -29.37
C THR A 66 -6.22 -1.93 -28.28
N ASN A 67 -5.55 -2.12 -27.16
CA ASN A 67 -5.37 -1.04 -26.21
C ASN A 67 -4.10 -0.27 -26.59
N VAL A 68 -4.28 1.03 -26.84
CA VAL A 68 -3.21 1.95 -27.18
C VAL A 68 -2.70 2.60 -25.90
N GLY A 69 -1.39 2.68 -25.74
CA GLY A 69 -0.79 3.34 -24.59
C GLY A 69 -0.85 4.86 -24.67
N SER A 70 -0.17 5.50 -23.74
CA SER A 70 -0.16 6.96 -23.62
C SER A 70 0.70 7.64 -24.70
N SER A 71 0.22 8.79 -25.20
CA SER A 71 0.99 9.71 -26.06
C SER A 71 1.53 10.94 -25.31
N GLY A 72 1.49 10.94 -23.97
CA GLY A 72 2.01 12.04 -23.15
C GLY A 72 1.46 12.15 -21.71
N GLY A 73 0.48 11.32 -21.33
CA GLY A 73 0.11 11.11 -19.92
C GLY A 73 1.17 10.27 -19.18
N GLY A 74 1.32 10.50 -17.88
CA GLY A 74 2.23 9.72 -17.03
C GLY A 74 1.86 8.24 -17.02
N ILE A 75 2.89 7.39 -17.00
CA ILE A 75 2.75 5.94 -16.88
C ILE A 75 3.56 5.47 -15.67
N ASP A 76 3.06 4.48 -14.95
CA ASP A 76 3.78 3.83 -13.84
C ASP A 76 4.79 2.80 -14.39
N GLY A 77 5.67 3.27 -15.29
CA GLY A 77 6.67 2.48 -15.99
C GLY A 77 6.20 1.93 -17.34
N PRO A 78 7.14 1.64 -18.26
CA PRO A 78 6.80 0.97 -19.51
C PRO A 78 6.21 -0.42 -19.21
N GLY A 79 5.17 -0.82 -19.93
CA GLY A 79 4.75 -2.23 -19.98
C GLY A 79 5.91 -3.16 -20.38
N PRO A 80 5.72 -4.48 -20.38
CA PRO A 80 6.81 -5.47 -20.40
C PRO A 80 7.82 -5.32 -21.56
N THR A 81 7.46 -4.65 -22.65
CA THR A 81 8.31 -4.45 -23.85
C THR A 81 8.93 -3.05 -23.98
N GLY A 82 8.86 -2.22 -22.95
CA GLY A 82 9.39 -0.86 -23.04
C GLY A 82 8.49 0.10 -23.86
N LEU A 83 7.27 -0.31 -24.19
CA LEU A 83 6.31 0.47 -25.00
C LEU A 83 5.64 1.57 -24.16
N GLU A 84 6.41 2.60 -23.85
CA GLU A 84 6.00 3.74 -23.02
C GLU A 84 5.28 4.82 -23.84
N TYR A 85 6.02 5.54 -24.69
CA TYR A 85 5.45 6.52 -25.62
C TYR A 85 5.48 5.96 -27.03
N HIS A 86 4.29 5.75 -27.59
CA HIS A 86 4.13 5.24 -28.95
C HIS A 86 2.88 5.84 -29.60
N PHE A 87 2.78 5.66 -30.90
CA PHE A 87 1.52 5.78 -31.61
C PHE A 87 1.29 4.48 -32.39
N VAL A 88 0.04 4.23 -32.77
CA VAL A 88 -0.32 3.06 -33.55
C VAL A 88 -0.62 3.51 -34.98
N TRP A 89 0.06 2.91 -35.95
CA TRP A 89 -0.20 3.11 -37.37
C TRP A 89 -1.21 2.06 -37.84
N VAL A 90 -2.37 2.52 -38.30
CA VAL A 90 -3.45 1.65 -38.80
C VAL A 90 -3.60 1.86 -40.29
N THR A 91 -3.40 0.79 -41.07
CA THR A 91 -3.65 0.77 -42.51
C THR A 91 -4.90 -0.07 -42.77
N VAL A 92 -5.84 0.47 -43.53
CA VAL A 92 -7.07 -0.21 -43.92
C VAL A 92 -7.10 -0.24 -45.45
N ASP A 93 -7.16 -1.44 -46.02
CA ASP A 93 -7.33 -1.67 -47.45
C ASP A 93 -8.41 -2.72 -47.71
N ASP A 94 -8.67 -3.03 -48.98
CA ASP A 94 -9.72 -3.96 -49.42
C ASP A 94 -9.58 -5.39 -48.86
N LYS A 95 -8.45 -5.73 -48.22
CA LYS A 95 -8.09 -7.07 -47.76
C LYS A 95 -8.02 -7.15 -46.25
N GLU A 96 -7.43 -6.18 -45.57
CA GLU A 96 -7.22 -6.24 -44.12
C GLU A 96 -7.13 -4.89 -43.40
N ILE A 97 -7.27 -4.98 -42.07
CA ILE A 97 -6.84 -3.94 -41.13
C ILE A 97 -5.46 -4.37 -40.60
N SER A 98 -4.41 -3.63 -40.97
CA SER A 98 -3.06 -3.83 -40.47
C SER A 98 -2.73 -2.79 -39.40
N ILE A 99 -2.20 -3.23 -38.27
CA ILE A 99 -1.94 -2.41 -37.08
C ILE A 99 -0.47 -2.57 -36.68
N ALA A 100 0.24 -1.46 -36.47
CA ALA A 100 1.61 -1.50 -35.99
C ALA A 100 1.86 -0.44 -34.90
N PRO A 101 2.20 -0.83 -33.66
CA PRO A 101 2.74 0.10 -32.68
C PRO A 101 4.12 0.60 -33.09
N ILE A 102 4.32 1.91 -33.06
CA ILE A 102 5.57 2.58 -33.44
C ILE A 102 6.11 3.36 -32.26
N LYS A 103 7.33 3.01 -31.84
CA LYS A 103 8.12 3.74 -30.84
C LYS A 103 9.37 4.33 -31.49
N MET A 104 10.08 5.19 -30.74
CA MET A 104 11.33 5.74 -31.24
C MET A 104 12.31 4.62 -31.60
N GLY A 105 12.72 4.56 -32.87
CA GLY A 105 13.69 3.59 -33.37
C GLY A 105 13.14 2.20 -33.72
N ALA A 106 11.83 1.94 -33.58
CA ALA A 106 11.26 0.64 -33.90
C ALA A 106 9.80 0.69 -34.40
N VAL A 107 9.48 -0.15 -35.37
CA VAL A 107 8.11 -0.54 -35.74
C VAL A 107 7.92 -1.96 -35.24
N LEU A 108 6.93 -2.17 -34.39
CA LEU A 108 6.71 -3.43 -33.71
C LEU A 108 5.48 -4.15 -34.30
N PRO A 109 5.41 -5.47 -34.19
CA PRO A 109 4.24 -6.23 -34.62
C PRO A 109 3.01 -5.91 -33.75
N TRP A 110 1.81 -6.14 -34.30
CA TRP A 110 0.54 -5.90 -33.59
C TRP A 110 0.44 -6.69 -32.28
N ASP A 111 0.96 -7.92 -32.26
CA ASP A 111 0.97 -8.85 -31.14
C ASP A 111 2.27 -8.80 -30.32
N GLU A 112 2.97 -7.65 -30.34
CA GLU A 112 4.15 -7.40 -29.50
C GLU A 112 3.89 -7.76 -28.02
N VAL A 113 2.72 -7.39 -27.51
CA VAL A 113 2.20 -7.82 -26.20
C VAL A 113 0.74 -8.21 -26.38
N THR A 114 0.39 -9.46 -26.09
CA THR A 114 -1.02 -9.90 -26.09
C THR A 114 -1.72 -9.54 -24.78
N ALA A 115 -3.06 -9.52 -24.77
CA ALA A 115 -3.83 -9.29 -23.55
C ALA A 115 -3.54 -10.37 -22.49
N ASP A 116 -3.39 -11.64 -22.90
CA ASP A 116 -3.04 -12.75 -22.02
C ASP A 116 -1.63 -12.55 -21.42
N GLU A 117 -0.66 -12.14 -22.22
CA GLU A 117 0.70 -11.81 -21.76
C GLU A 117 0.70 -10.63 -20.78
N ASN A 118 -0.05 -9.57 -21.08
CA ASN A 118 -0.18 -8.41 -20.19
C ASN A 118 -0.79 -8.79 -18.84
N ASN A 119 -1.84 -9.63 -18.86
CA ASN A 119 -2.51 -10.07 -17.64
C ASN A 119 -1.61 -10.99 -16.82
N PHE A 120 -0.87 -11.88 -17.47
CA PHE A 120 0.15 -12.69 -16.79
C PHE A 120 1.22 -11.82 -16.12
N VAL A 121 1.76 -10.82 -16.84
CA VAL A 121 2.78 -9.91 -16.28
C VAL A 121 2.25 -9.17 -15.06
N PHE A 122 1.00 -8.68 -15.12
CA PHE A 122 0.37 -8.01 -13.98
C PHE A 122 0.22 -8.94 -12.77
N SER A 123 -0.28 -10.16 -12.96
CA SER A 123 -0.39 -11.17 -11.90
C SER A 123 0.97 -11.54 -11.32
N ALA A 124 1.97 -11.77 -12.16
CA ALA A 124 3.33 -12.06 -11.71
C ALA A 124 3.94 -10.88 -10.92
N GLN A 125 3.74 -9.65 -11.37
CA GLN A 125 4.22 -8.48 -10.64
C GLN A 125 3.60 -8.33 -9.24
N SER A 126 2.33 -8.69 -9.08
CA SER A 126 1.63 -8.68 -7.79
C SER A 126 2.05 -9.84 -6.87
N ASP A 127 2.06 -11.06 -7.42
CA ASP A 127 1.92 -12.28 -6.62
C ASP A 127 3.17 -13.17 -6.62
N MET A 128 4.14 -12.93 -7.52
CA MET A 128 5.36 -13.74 -7.64
C MET A 128 6.24 -13.65 -6.39
N ILE A 129 6.37 -12.47 -5.79
CA ILE A 129 7.15 -12.25 -4.56
C ILE A 129 6.19 -12.20 -3.38
N SER A 130 6.33 -13.14 -2.45
CA SER A 130 5.56 -13.17 -1.20
C SER A 130 6.47 -13.13 0.01
N PHE A 131 6.07 -12.32 0.99
CA PHE A 131 6.71 -12.23 2.30
C PHE A 131 5.73 -12.81 3.33
N PRO A 132 6.05 -13.93 3.99
CA PRO A 132 5.12 -14.58 4.93
C PRO A 132 4.73 -13.70 6.13
N LYS A 133 5.57 -12.72 6.47
CA LYS A 133 5.39 -11.77 7.58
C LYS A 133 6.21 -10.50 7.31
N SER A 134 5.91 -9.42 8.00
CA SER A 134 6.78 -8.24 8.01
C SER A 134 8.06 -8.51 8.81
N PHE A 135 9.18 -7.95 8.35
CA PHE A 135 10.45 -7.94 9.07
C PHE A 135 10.34 -7.07 10.31
N LEU A 136 10.76 -7.60 11.47
CA LEU A 136 10.57 -6.92 12.75
C LEU A 136 11.72 -5.93 13.01
N VAL A 137 11.36 -4.67 13.24
CA VAL A 137 12.29 -3.59 13.52
C VAL A 137 12.10 -3.11 14.95
N ASN A 138 13.10 -3.27 15.80
CA ASN A 138 13.04 -2.81 17.17
C ASN A 138 13.42 -1.32 17.26
N ASP A 139 12.53 -0.50 17.82
CA ASP A 139 12.79 0.92 18.01
C ASP A 139 13.87 1.22 19.05
N LYS A 140 14.09 0.30 20.00
CA LYS A 140 15.13 0.46 21.02
C LYS A 140 16.50 0.27 20.37
N GLY A 141 17.11 1.39 19.99
CA GLY A 141 18.45 1.44 19.39
C GLY A 141 18.48 1.31 17.87
N LEU A 142 17.33 1.09 17.21
CA LEU A 142 17.19 0.97 15.76
C LEU A 142 18.30 0.14 15.11
N ASN A 143 18.53 -1.05 15.67
CA ASN A 143 19.46 -2.01 15.15
C ASN A 143 18.93 -3.43 15.36
N GLY A 144 19.29 -4.33 14.45
CA GLY A 144 18.94 -5.73 14.56
C GLY A 144 19.54 -6.57 13.44
N ASP A 145 19.45 -7.87 13.65
CA ASP A 145 20.02 -8.90 12.79
C ASP A 145 19.11 -10.14 12.94
N SER A 146 18.47 -10.54 11.84
CA SER A 146 17.60 -11.71 11.84
C SER A 146 17.45 -12.28 10.44
N ASP A 147 17.26 -13.58 10.40
CA ASP A 147 16.84 -14.27 9.18
C ASP A 147 15.41 -13.88 8.80
N PHE A 148 15.16 -13.82 7.50
CA PHE A 148 13.88 -13.48 6.91
C PHE A 148 13.57 -14.35 5.70
N GLU A 149 12.33 -14.85 5.65
CA GLU A 149 11.86 -15.75 4.61
C GLU A 149 11.23 -14.97 3.46
N VAL A 150 11.56 -15.38 2.23
CA VAL A 150 10.95 -14.89 1.00
C VAL A 150 10.51 -16.08 0.18
N THR A 151 9.25 -16.09 -0.26
CA THR A 151 8.75 -17.09 -1.21
C THR A 151 8.68 -16.48 -2.60
N ILE A 152 9.29 -17.16 -3.57
CA ILE A 152 9.17 -16.84 -4.99
C ILE A 152 8.31 -17.91 -5.66
N SER A 153 7.25 -17.48 -6.34
CA SER A 153 6.32 -18.35 -7.06
C SER A 153 6.48 -18.15 -8.56
N ASN A 154 6.96 -19.17 -9.28
CA ASN A 154 6.95 -19.16 -10.73
C ASN A 154 5.52 -19.43 -11.23
N LEU A 155 4.82 -18.37 -11.63
CA LEU A 155 3.44 -18.48 -12.12
C LEU A 155 3.35 -19.02 -13.55
N HIS A 156 4.45 -19.11 -14.30
CA HIS A 156 4.42 -19.54 -15.70
C HIS A 156 4.12 -21.06 -15.79
N PRO A 157 3.14 -21.49 -16.60
CA PRO A 157 2.71 -22.90 -16.63
C PRO A 157 3.71 -23.85 -17.29
N GLU A 158 4.55 -23.35 -18.21
CA GLU A 158 5.42 -24.19 -19.04
C GLU A 158 6.92 -23.85 -18.99
N ILE A 159 7.31 -22.65 -18.52
CA ILE A 159 8.68 -22.15 -18.56
C ILE A 159 9.21 -22.12 -17.14
N ALA A 160 10.38 -22.74 -16.91
CA ALA A 160 11.08 -22.64 -15.65
C ALA A 160 11.66 -21.22 -15.48
N LEU A 161 11.57 -20.69 -14.26
CA LEU A 161 12.17 -19.42 -13.89
C LEU A 161 13.66 -19.66 -13.60
N LYS A 162 14.54 -19.01 -14.36
CA LYS A 162 15.99 -19.04 -14.17
C LYS A 162 16.53 -17.62 -14.13
N ASP A 163 16.81 -17.12 -12.94
CA ASP A 163 17.33 -15.76 -12.73
C ASP A 163 18.08 -15.70 -11.38
N SER A 164 18.17 -14.53 -10.77
CA SER A 164 18.67 -14.30 -9.44
C SER A 164 17.77 -13.33 -8.68
N ILE A 165 17.45 -13.68 -7.44
CA ILE A 165 16.89 -12.72 -6.49
C ILE A 165 17.97 -11.67 -6.23
N SER A 166 17.67 -10.39 -6.45
CA SER A 166 18.62 -9.29 -6.24
C SER A 166 18.05 -8.25 -5.30
N TRP A 167 18.78 -7.94 -4.23
CA TRP A 167 18.42 -6.93 -3.25
C TRP A 167 19.12 -5.60 -3.52
N ASN A 168 18.32 -4.53 -3.61
CA ASN A 168 18.82 -3.17 -3.47
C ASN A 168 18.70 -2.75 -2.00
N SER A 169 19.81 -2.77 -1.28
CA SER A 169 19.87 -2.40 0.15
C SER A 169 20.36 -0.96 0.31
N PRO A 170 19.51 -0.03 0.80
CA PRO A 170 19.91 1.34 1.07
C PRO A 170 20.80 1.45 2.32
N ASP A 171 21.35 2.65 2.54
CA ASP A 171 22.17 2.94 3.72
C ASP A 171 21.44 2.57 5.02
N GLY A 172 22.14 1.84 5.88
CA GLY A 172 21.58 1.33 7.13
C GLY A 172 20.99 -0.07 7.04
N TRP A 173 20.98 -0.69 5.85
CA TRP A 173 20.57 -2.08 5.66
C TRP A 173 21.67 -2.92 5.05
N THR A 174 21.72 -4.19 5.40
CA THR A 174 22.54 -5.20 4.72
C THR A 174 21.74 -6.49 4.63
N ILE A 175 21.65 -7.06 3.43
CA ILE A 175 20.97 -8.33 3.20
C ILE A 175 21.98 -9.31 2.63
N GLU A 176 22.12 -10.47 3.28
CA GLU A 176 23.06 -11.51 2.90
C GLU A 176 22.35 -12.83 2.56
N PRO A 177 22.59 -13.42 1.37
CA PRO A 177 23.37 -12.84 0.27
C PRO A 177 22.59 -11.72 -0.45
N PRO A 178 23.27 -10.69 -1.00
CA PRO A 178 22.60 -9.61 -1.75
C PRO A 178 22.06 -10.06 -3.12
N VAL A 179 22.64 -11.15 -3.66
CA VAL A 179 22.19 -11.79 -4.91
C VAL A 179 22.18 -13.31 -4.70
N MET A 180 21.09 -13.97 -5.08
CA MET A 180 20.93 -15.42 -4.96
C MET A 180 20.41 -16.00 -6.28
N PRO A 181 21.16 -16.85 -6.99
CA PRO A 181 20.69 -17.50 -8.20
C PRO A 181 19.58 -18.51 -7.86
N ILE A 182 18.57 -18.59 -8.71
CA ILE A 182 17.44 -19.50 -8.54
C ILE A 182 17.09 -20.23 -9.84
N GLU A 183 16.55 -21.44 -9.68
CA GLU A 183 15.91 -22.20 -10.76
C GLU A 183 14.64 -22.83 -10.20
N ILE A 184 13.48 -22.24 -10.52
CA ILE A 184 12.18 -22.70 -10.02
C ILE A 184 11.39 -23.32 -11.18
N GLY A 185 10.92 -24.55 -10.99
CA GLY A 185 10.10 -25.26 -11.96
C GLY A 185 8.82 -24.49 -12.35
N SER A 186 8.26 -24.79 -13.51
CA SER A 186 6.99 -24.19 -13.97
C SER A 186 5.86 -24.45 -12.98
N GLY A 187 5.13 -23.40 -12.58
CA GLY A 187 4.04 -23.49 -11.60
C GLY A 187 4.47 -23.81 -10.16
N ALA A 188 5.78 -23.85 -9.87
CA ALA A 188 6.30 -24.16 -8.55
C ALA A 188 6.60 -22.90 -7.73
N SER A 189 6.72 -23.06 -6.41
CA SER A 189 7.15 -22.02 -5.49
C SER A 189 8.28 -22.54 -4.60
N GLU A 190 9.24 -21.69 -4.31
CA GLU A 190 10.35 -22.00 -3.40
C GLU A 190 10.54 -20.88 -2.37
N THR A 191 10.97 -21.26 -1.17
CA THR A 191 11.24 -20.34 -0.07
C THR A 191 12.75 -20.22 0.15
N PHE A 192 13.21 -18.98 0.24
CA PHE A 192 14.61 -18.60 0.44
C PHE A 192 14.73 -17.84 1.76
N ILE A 193 15.87 -18.00 2.41
CA ILE A 193 16.17 -17.32 3.67
C ILE A 193 17.34 -16.37 3.43
N PHE A 194 17.15 -15.12 3.85
CA PHE A 194 18.17 -14.09 3.82
C PHE A 194 18.44 -13.59 5.23
N ASN A 195 19.69 -13.35 5.57
CA ASN A 195 20.03 -12.63 6.79
C ASN A 195 19.84 -11.13 6.54
N VAL A 196 19.07 -10.46 7.39
CA VAL A 196 18.77 -9.03 7.27
C VAL A 196 19.31 -8.31 8.50
N ASN A 197 20.29 -7.44 8.27
CA ASN A 197 20.85 -6.54 9.26
C ASN A 197 20.37 -5.11 8.99
N TYR A 198 20.07 -4.37 10.06
CA TYR A 198 19.79 -2.94 9.97
C TYR A 198 20.42 -2.16 11.12
N ALA A 199 20.78 -0.91 10.85
CA ALA A 199 21.32 0.03 11.82
C ALA A 199 21.17 1.49 11.34
N LYS A 200 20.95 2.41 12.30
CA LYS A 200 20.98 3.88 12.13
C LYS A 200 19.79 4.47 11.37
N SER A 201 19.61 4.13 10.10
CA SER A 201 18.51 4.65 9.25
C SER A 201 17.55 3.54 8.91
N LEU A 202 16.25 3.83 9.00
CA LEU A 202 15.21 2.86 8.69
C LEU A 202 14.72 2.94 7.25
N TYR A 203 14.57 4.16 6.72
CA TYR A 203 14.00 4.39 5.39
C TYR A 203 15.06 4.96 4.43
N PRO A 204 14.94 4.67 3.11
CA PRO A 204 13.99 3.74 2.48
C PRO A 204 14.25 2.28 2.90
N LEU A 205 13.26 1.39 2.73
CA LEU A 205 13.43 -0.05 3.01
C LEU A 205 14.07 -0.75 1.81
N PRO A 206 14.80 -1.87 2.01
CA PRO A 206 15.34 -2.69 0.93
C PRO A 206 14.29 -3.13 -0.08
N GLU A 207 14.68 -3.24 -1.35
CA GLU A 207 13.80 -3.70 -2.43
C GLU A 207 14.37 -4.97 -3.06
N LEU A 208 13.55 -6.02 -3.11
CA LEU A 208 13.86 -7.24 -3.85
C LEU A 208 13.43 -7.06 -5.30
N SER A 209 14.25 -7.53 -6.23
CA SER A 209 13.93 -7.57 -7.65
C SER A 209 14.27 -8.92 -8.26
N ILE A 210 13.51 -9.30 -9.29
CA ILE A 210 13.71 -10.53 -10.07
C ILE A 210 13.16 -10.33 -11.48
N ASN A 211 13.83 -10.89 -12.49
CA ASN A 211 13.25 -11.03 -13.82
C ASN A 211 12.56 -12.39 -13.97
N PHE A 212 11.50 -12.43 -14.76
CA PHE A 212 10.73 -13.62 -15.01
C PHE A 212 10.29 -13.71 -16.47
N PRO A 213 10.23 -14.92 -17.04
CA PRO A 213 9.69 -15.13 -18.38
C PRO A 213 8.17 -15.03 -18.34
N TYR A 214 7.60 -14.34 -19.32
CA TYR A 214 6.14 -14.31 -19.54
C TYR A 214 5.72 -14.93 -20.89
N ALA A 215 6.67 -15.16 -21.79
CA ALA A 215 6.54 -15.98 -22.99
C ALA A 215 7.95 -16.40 -23.48
N ILE A 216 8.01 -17.21 -24.55
CA ILE A 216 9.30 -17.59 -25.18
C ILE A 216 10.04 -16.33 -25.62
N ASP A 217 11.31 -16.22 -25.21
CA ASP A 217 12.19 -15.07 -25.48
C ASP A 217 11.68 -13.71 -24.96
N LYS A 218 10.63 -13.70 -24.13
CA LYS A 218 10.05 -12.48 -23.53
C LYS A 218 10.15 -12.52 -22.00
N ASN A 219 10.78 -11.50 -21.43
CA ASN A 219 10.99 -11.38 -19.98
C ASN A 219 10.50 -10.03 -19.47
N ALA A 220 9.99 -10.03 -18.24
CA ALA A 220 9.64 -8.83 -17.50
C ALA A 220 10.36 -8.86 -16.15
N SER A 221 10.27 -7.76 -15.39
CA SER A 221 10.80 -7.66 -14.05
C SER A 221 9.70 -7.34 -13.06
N THR A 222 9.83 -7.85 -11.84
CA THR A 222 9.06 -7.41 -10.69
C THR A 222 9.99 -6.98 -9.57
N LYS A 223 9.48 -6.09 -8.73
CA LYS A 223 10.17 -5.62 -7.53
C LYS A 223 9.18 -5.47 -6.39
N LYS A 224 9.62 -5.80 -5.18
CA LYS A 224 8.80 -5.68 -3.97
C LYS A 224 9.67 -5.20 -2.82
N GLN A 225 9.23 -4.13 -2.18
CA GLN A 225 9.89 -3.60 -1.00
C GLN A 225 9.73 -4.59 0.17
N LEU A 226 10.79 -4.78 0.95
CA LEU A 226 10.75 -5.54 2.20
C LEU A 226 9.69 -4.93 3.13
N PRO A 227 8.63 -5.65 3.51
CA PRO A 227 7.68 -5.15 4.49
C PRO A 227 8.38 -5.14 5.85
N ALA A 228 8.33 -4.01 6.56
CA ALA A 228 8.90 -3.88 7.89
C ALA A 228 7.83 -3.43 8.89
N ALA A 229 7.75 -4.09 10.04
CA ALA A 229 6.89 -3.72 11.15
C ALA A 229 7.76 -3.25 12.32
N ARG A 230 7.68 -1.96 12.65
CA ARG A 230 8.35 -1.40 13.82
C ARG A 230 7.72 -1.95 15.09
N GLN A 231 8.51 -2.14 16.15
CA GLN A 231 8.05 -2.68 17.43
C GLN A 231 8.37 -1.70 18.55
N THR A 232 7.38 -1.45 19.41
CA THR A 232 7.56 -0.76 20.69
C THR A 232 6.83 -1.49 21.80
N SER A 233 7.12 -1.12 23.04
CA SER A 233 6.61 -1.80 24.23
C SER A 233 5.51 -0.99 24.94
N CYS A 234 4.49 -1.69 25.43
CA CYS A 234 3.48 -1.20 26.35
C CYS A 234 3.77 -1.77 27.74
N LEU A 235 4.08 -0.91 28.70
CA LEU A 235 4.54 -1.33 30.02
C LEU A 235 3.37 -1.75 30.92
N LYS A 236 3.43 -2.94 31.50
CA LYS A 236 2.48 -3.35 32.54
C LYS A 236 2.69 -2.56 33.83
N ILE A 237 1.63 -1.94 34.34
CA ILE A 237 1.66 -1.16 35.57
C ILE A 237 0.79 -1.78 36.67
N GLY A 238 1.26 -1.67 37.92
CA GLY A 238 0.53 -2.12 39.10
C GLY A 238 -0.37 -1.05 39.74
N LYS A 239 -0.12 0.23 39.43
CA LYS A 239 -0.86 1.39 39.96
C LYS A 239 -1.41 2.20 38.79
N LYS A 240 -2.73 2.42 38.80
CA LYS A 240 -3.42 3.25 37.80
C LYS A 240 -2.86 4.69 37.80
N PRO A 241 -2.53 5.28 36.62
CA PRO A 241 -2.17 6.69 36.49
C PRO A 241 -3.34 7.58 36.90
N LYS A 242 -3.03 8.79 37.35
CA LYS A 242 -4.03 9.83 37.46
C LYS A 242 -4.13 10.50 36.09
N ILE A 243 -5.26 10.37 35.41
CA ILE A 243 -5.46 11.02 34.11
C ILE A 243 -5.63 12.53 34.36
N ASP A 244 -4.54 13.28 34.24
CA ASP A 244 -4.53 14.73 34.40
C ASP A 244 -3.69 15.47 33.35
N GLY A 245 -3.08 14.72 32.42
CA GLY A 245 -2.30 15.25 31.32
C GLY A 245 -0.85 15.58 31.71
N ASP A 246 -0.44 15.30 32.95
CA ASP A 246 0.92 15.51 33.44
C ASP A 246 1.73 14.22 33.42
N ILE A 247 2.63 14.10 32.44
CA ILE A 247 3.47 12.90 32.26
C ILE A 247 4.64 12.94 33.26
N SER A 248 4.34 12.71 34.53
CA SER A 248 5.27 12.87 35.66
C SER A 248 5.57 11.57 36.40
N GLU A 249 4.72 10.56 36.23
CA GLU A 249 4.88 9.26 36.87
C GLU A 249 6.12 8.50 36.38
N ASP A 250 6.74 7.76 37.30
CA ASP A 250 8.00 7.04 37.07
C ASP A 250 7.95 5.97 35.96
N PHE A 251 6.78 5.44 35.63
CA PHE A 251 6.63 4.45 34.56
C PHE A 251 6.64 5.08 33.16
N TRP A 252 6.46 6.40 33.05
CA TRP A 252 6.58 7.17 31.80
C TRP A 252 8.04 7.50 31.44
N LYS A 253 8.97 6.54 31.59
CA LYS A 253 10.39 6.73 31.29
C LYS A 253 10.81 6.25 29.90
N SER A 254 10.14 5.25 29.36
CA SER A 254 10.43 4.70 28.03
C SER A 254 9.45 5.28 27.02
N SER A 255 9.94 6.11 26.10
CA SER A 255 9.14 6.71 25.03
C SER A 255 9.58 6.28 23.64
N THR A 256 8.62 6.15 22.74
CA THR A 256 8.85 6.09 21.30
C THR A 256 9.01 7.51 20.74
N THR A 257 10.08 7.75 19.98
CA THR A 257 10.48 9.12 19.54
C THR A 257 10.95 9.23 18.10
N SER A 258 11.26 8.12 17.44
CA SER A 258 11.72 8.14 16.05
C SER A 258 10.51 8.19 15.12
N LEU A 259 10.24 9.33 14.48
CA LEU A 259 9.18 9.50 13.49
C LEU A 259 9.74 10.14 12.22
N TYR A 260 9.06 9.87 11.11
CA TYR A 260 9.47 10.25 9.77
C TYR A 260 8.32 10.94 9.04
N ASP A 261 8.64 11.73 8.02
CA ASP A 261 7.64 12.18 7.06
C ASP A 261 7.24 11.04 6.10
N TYR A 262 6.34 11.32 5.15
CA TYR A 262 5.91 10.31 4.16
C TYR A 262 7.01 9.81 3.23
N SER A 263 8.12 10.56 3.08
CA SER A 263 9.27 10.16 2.27
C SER A 263 10.26 9.29 3.04
N GLY A 264 10.09 9.15 4.37
CA GLY A 264 11.01 8.44 5.25
C GLY A 264 12.15 9.32 5.78
N GLU A 265 12.09 10.64 5.55
CA GLU A 265 13.07 11.61 6.01
C GLU A 265 12.70 12.16 7.39
N ILE A 266 13.63 12.91 8.01
CA ILE A 266 13.36 13.62 9.27
C ILE A 266 12.25 14.64 9.03
N THR A 267 11.15 14.49 9.77
CA THR A 267 10.01 15.41 9.77
C THR A 267 10.39 16.84 10.20
N LYS A 268 9.67 17.83 9.68
CA LYS A 268 9.76 19.24 10.11
C LYS A 268 8.96 19.51 11.38
N THR A 269 8.09 18.59 11.78
CA THR A 269 7.31 18.71 13.01
C THR A 269 8.22 18.83 14.23
N ASP A 270 7.75 19.57 15.23
CA ASP A 270 8.37 19.64 16.54
C ASP A 270 8.36 18.24 17.19
N SER A 271 9.36 17.96 18.03
CA SER A 271 9.56 16.62 18.61
C SER A 271 8.35 16.15 19.42
N VAL A 272 8.05 14.86 19.33
CA VAL A 272 6.99 14.20 20.09
C VAL A 272 7.50 12.93 20.75
N ARG A 273 6.98 12.63 21.93
CA ARG A 273 7.27 11.40 22.68
C ARG A 273 5.97 10.67 22.94
N PHE A 274 5.92 9.39 22.59
CA PHE A 274 4.75 8.53 22.82
C PHE A 274 5.03 7.54 23.92
N TYR A 275 4.03 7.28 24.75
CA TYR A 275 4.13 6.40 25.89
C TYR A 275 2.92 5.46 25.95
N PHE A 276 3.18 4.22 26.35
CA PHE A 276 2.21 3.15 26.39
C PHE A 276 2.31 2.40 27.71
N ALA A 277 1.20 2.26 28.41
CA ALA A 277 1.11 1.45 29.61
C ALA A 277 -0.22 0.71 29.67
N TYR A 278 -0.29 -0.39 30.41
CA TYR A 278 -1.54 -1.12 30.59
C TYR A 278 -1.63 -1.75 31.97
N ASP A 279 -2.87 -1.94 32.43
CA ASP A 279 -3.17 -2.79 33.58
C ASP A 279 -4.15 -3.90 33.18
N LYS A 280 -4.68 -4.63 34.16
CA LYS A 280 -5.62 -5.74 33.89
C LYS A 280 -6.93 -5.31 33.21
N LYS A 281 -7.26 -4.03 33.22
CA LYS A 281 -8.56 -3.49 32.81
C LYS A 281 -8.45 -2.37 31.78
N ASN A 282 -7.32 -1.69 31.67
CA ASN A 282 -7.20 -0.50 30.83
C ASN A 282 -5.87 -0.48 30.06
N LEU A 283 -5.94 0.06 28.85
CA LEU A 283 -4.81 0.62 28.12
C LEU A 283 -4.69 2.11 28.46
N TYR A 284 -3.46 2.59 28.54
CA TYR A 284 -3.12 3.98 28.76
C TYR A 284 -2.20 4.46 27.64
N LEU A 285 -2.57 5.57 27.02
CA LEU A 285 -1.78 6.25 26.00
C LEU A 285 -1.41 7.63 26.52
N ALA A 286 -0.17 8.06 26.31
CA ALA A 286 0.21 9.43 26.62
C ALA A 286 1.16 9.96 25.55
N SER A 287 1.15 11.28 25.38
CA SER A 287 2.12 11.94 24.53
C SER A 287 2.57 13.28 25.09
N TYR A 288 3.87 13.55 24.94
CA TYR A 288 4.46 14.87 25.16
C TYR A 288 4.81 15.45 23.79
N CYS A 289 4.13 16.53 23.42
CA CYS A 289 4.32 17.23 22.15
C CYS A 289 5.01 18.56 22.42
N ALA A 290 6.31 18.67 22.14
CA ALA A 290 6.98 19.98 22.17
C ALA A 290 6.37 20.85 21.07
N ASP A 291 6.16 22.14 21.30
CA ASP A 291 5.68 23.06 20.27
C ASP A 291 6.43 24.39 20.35
N SER A 292 7.22 24.68 19.32
CA SER A 292 8.04 25.89 19.26
C SER A 292 7.21 27.17 19.14
N LYS A 293 5.91 27.07 18.80
CA LYS A 293 4.97 28.17 18.69
C LYS A 293 3.62 27.82 19.33
N ILE A 294 3.63 27.46 20.62
CA ILE A 294 2.43 27.02 21.38
C ILE A 294 1.21 27.95 21.23
N ASN A 295 1.41 29.26 21.13
CA ASN A 295 0.32 30.26 20.99
C ASN A 295 -0.23 30.37 19.56
N SER A 296 0.30 29.58 18.63
CA SER A 296 -0.09 29.51 17.22
C SER A 296 -0.48 28.10 16.81
N MET A 297 -0.79 27.23 17.77
CA MET A 297 -1.38 25.93 17.49
C MET A 297 -2.78 26.11 16.90
N THR A 298 -3.10 25.28 15.92
CA THR A 298 -4.44 25.13 15.37
C THR A 298 -5.23 24.19 16.27
N THR A 299 -6.24 24.73 16.96
CA THR A 299 -7.17 23.97 17.80
C THR A 299 -8.61 24.44 17.54
N GLU A 300 -9.01 24.42 16.27
CA GLU A 300 -10.30 24.95 15.82
C GLU A 300 -11.45 23.97 16.10
N ILE A 301 -11.14 22.67 16.16
CA ILE A 301 -12.13 21.64 16.41
C ILE A 301 -12.41 21.53 17.90
N THR A 302 -13.67 21.78 18.28
CA THR A 302 -14.14 21.77 19.67
C THR A 302 -15.22 20.73 19.94
N GLU A 303 -15.73 20.07 18.91
CA GLU A 303 -16.80 19.08 19.00
C GLU A 303 -16.25 17.64 19.00
N PHE A 304 -16.85 16.79 19.82
CA PHE A 304 -16.57 15.35 19.82
C PHE A 304 -16.93 14.77 18.43
N ASP A 305 -16.08 13.89 17.90
CA ASP A 305 -16.12 13.36 16.52
C ASP A 305 -16.02 14.40 15.40
N GLY A 306 -15.63 15.63 15.73
CA GLY A 306 -15.22 16.61 14.73
C GLY A 306 -13.96 16.15 13.97
N ALA A 307 -13.63 16.84 12.89
CA ALA A 307 -12.45 16.52 12.07
C ALA A 307 -11.12 16.89 12.77
N VAL A 308 -10.84 16.35 13.96
CA VAL A 308 -9.69 16.64 14.84
C VAL A 308 -8.35 16.45 14.11
N TYR A 309 -8.32 15.58 13.09
CA TYR A 309 -7.16 15.42 12.22
C TYR A 309 -6.80 16.68 11.40
N GLY A 310 -7.61 17.73 11.42
CA GLY A 310 -7.32 19.05 10.86
C GLY A 310 -6.57 20.00 11.80
N ASP A 311 -6.48 19.68 13.09
CA ASP A 311 -5.80 20.47 14.13
C ASP A 311 -4.35 20.02 14.36
N ASP A 312 -3.63 20.74 15.25
CA ASP A 312 -2.47 20.20 15.96
C ASP A 312 -2.93 19.04 16.84
N CYS A 313 -2.66 17.82 16.36
CA CYS A 313 -3.24 16.61 16.93
C CYS A 313 -2.26 15.44 16.94
N VAL A 314 -2.57 14.46 17.77
CA VAL A 314 -1.92 13.16 17.79
C VAL A 314 -2.95 12.09 17.44
N GLY A 315 -2.54 11.12 16.61
CA GLY A 315 -3.37 10.02 16.15
C GLY A 315 -2.77 8.66 16.46
N PHE A 316 -3.63 7.68 16.73
CA PHE A 316 -3.30 6.28 16.91
C PHE A 316 -4.19 5.40 16.03
N ILE A 317 -3.61 4.34 15.47
CA ILE A 317 -4.35 3.18 14.97
C ILE A 317 -4.02 2.03 15.90
N LEU A 318 -5.04 1.41 16.50
CA LEU A 318 -4.90 0.28 17.40
C LEU A 318 -5.58 -0.95 16.79
N GLN A 319 -4.89 -2.09 16.80
CA GLN A 319 -5.46 -3.38 16.42
C GLN A 319 -5.23 -4.38 17.55
N PRO A 320 -6.15 -4.44 18.54
CA PRO A 320 -6.00 -5.32 19.71
C PRO A 320 -5.91 -6.80 19.39
N ASN A 321 -6.51 -7.23 18.28
CA ASN A 321 -6.40 -8.59 17.75
C ASN A 321 -5.97 -8.53 16.28
N ARG A 322 -4.74 -8.96 16.01
CA ARG A 322 -4.14 -8.93 14.66
C ARG A 322 -4.79 -9.90 13.67
N ALA A 323 -5.57 -10.86 14.15
CA ALA A 323 -6.39 -11.74 13.30
C ALA A 323 -7.76 -11.12 12.97
N SER A 324 -8.12 -9.98 13.58
CA SER A 324 -9.35 -9.25 13.28
C SER A 324 -9.13 -8.26 12.14
N GLU A 325 -10.15 -8.11 11.30
CA GLU A 325 -10.23 -7.03 10.30
C GLU A 325 -10.44 -5.65 10.93
N ASN A 326 -10.87 -5.61 12.20
CA ASN A 326 -11.19 -4.37 12.91
C ASN A 326 -9.96 -3.70 13.51
N MET A 327 -9.86 -2.41 13.27
CA MET A 327 -8.91 -1.48 13.87
C MET A 327 -9.67 -0.30 14.47
N TYR A 328 -9.05 0.37 15.43
CA TYR A 328 -9.64 1.53 16.10
C TYR A 328 -8.74 2.74 15.86
N LEU A 329 -9.32 3.79 15.30
CA LEU A 329 -8.65 5.06 15.07
C LEU A 329 -9.02 6.00 16.21
N ILE A 330 -8.02 6.67 16.78
CA ILE A 330 -8.24 7.67 17.84
C ILE A 330 -7.36 8.88 17.55
N TYR A 331 -7.95 10.07 17.54
CA TYR A 331 -7.25 11.34 17.56
C TYR A 331 -7.55 12.13 18.81
N THR A 332 -6.58 12.92 19.25
CA THR A 332 -6.83 14.02 20.18
C THR A 332 -6.02 15.26 19.82
N ASN A 333 -6.62 16.45 20.02
CA ASN A 333 -5.92 17.74 19.92
C ASN A 333 -5.53 18.24 21.32
N ALA A 334 -4.83 19.39 21.38
CA ALA A 334 -4.38 19.97 22.63
C ALA A 334 -5.52 20.38 23.60
N ASN A 335 -6.75 20.51 23.11
CA ASN A 335 -7.95 20.78 23.93
C ASN A 335 -8.60 19.52 24.51
N GLY A 336 -8.07 18.33 24.18
CA GLY A 336 -8.61 17.05 24.65
C GLY A 336 -9.90 16.64 23.93
N ILE A 337 -10.15 17.20 22.74
CA ILE A 337 -11.24 16.76 21.88
C ILE A 337 -10.85 15.45 21.24
N ILE A 338 -11.81 14.53 21.15
CA ILE A 338 -11.61 13.20 20.58
C ILE A 338 -12.33 13.10 19.25
N PHE A 339 -11.67 12.45 18.30
CA PHE A 339 -12.31 11.81 17.16
C PHE A 339 -11.93 10.33 17.22
N ASP A 340 -12.92 9.45 17.18
CA ASP A 340 -12.69 8.03 17.10
C ASP A 340 -13.60 7.34 16.10
N GLN A 341 -13.18 6.16 15.64
CA GLN A 341 -13.99 5.30 14.79
C GLN A 341 -13.42 3.88 14.78
N SER A 342 -14.28 2.91 14.48
CA SER A 342 -13.88 1.56 14.11
C SER A 342 -13.72 1.47 12.60
N ILE A 343 -12.67 0.80 12.14
CA ILE A 343 -12.36 0.61 10.72
C ILE A 343 -12.20 -0.88 10.48
N ALA A 344 -13.05 -1.46 9.63
CA ALA A 344 -12.89 -2.82 9.14
C ALA A 344 -12.15 -2.80 7.80
N TYR A 345 -11.00 -3.47 7.74
CA TYR A 345 -10.26 -3.68 6.50
C TYR A 345 -10.82 -4.86 5.74
N ASN A 346 -11.20 -4.67 4.47
CA ASN A 346 -11.58 -5.78 3.62
C ASN A 346 -10.47 -6.16 2.62
N VAL A 347 -10.47 -7.43 2.23
CA VAL A 347 -9.47 -8.03 1.30
C VAL A 347 -9.51 -7.37 -0.09
N ALA A 348 -10.60 -6.68 -0.45
CA ALA A 348 -10.74 -5.97 -1.72
C ALA A 348 -10.13 -4.55 -1.70
N GLY A 349 -9.45 -4.15 -0.61
CA GLY A 349 -8.78 -2.86 -0.48
C GLY A 349 -9.73 -1.69 -0.19
N TYR A 350 -10.98 -1.97 0.18
CA TYR A 350 -11.93 -0.97 0.66
C TYR A 350 -11.99 -1.00 2.19
N TYR A 351 -12.37 0.13 2.78
CA TYR A 351 -12.53 0.29 4.21
C TYR A 351 -14.01 0.47 4.52
N ASP A 352 -14.52 -0.31 5.47
CA ASP A 352 -15.83 -0.06 6.06
C ASP A 352 -15.61 0.71 7.38
N ASN A 353 -15.96 1.98 7.37
CA ASN A 353 -15.79 2.87 8.51
C ASN A 353 -17.09 2.90 9.29
N ASP A 354 -17.04 2.52 10.56
CA ASP A 354 -18.12 2.74 11.50
C ASP A 354 -17.81 4.00 12.32
N GLU A 355 -18.25 5.14 11.77
CA GLU A 355 -18.19 6.46 12.43
C GLU A 355 -19.17 6.56 13.63
N SER A 356 -20.00 5.55 13.88
CA SER A 356 -20.90 5.53 15.04
C SER A 356 -20.31 4.84 16.27
N TRP A 357 -19.15 4.20 16.11
CA TRP A 357 -18.41 3.62 17.22
C TRP A 357 -17.70 4.73 18.00
N ASN A 358 -18.11 4.92 19.25
CA ASN A 358 -17.49 5.89 20.16
C ASN A 358 -16.82 5.16 21.32
N SER A 359 -15.55 5.49 21.59
CA SER A 359 -14.78 4.83 22.63
C SER A 359 -15.24 5.22 24.04
N ASP A 360 -15.19 4.27 24.99
CA ASP A 360 -15.18 4.61 26.42
C ASP A 360 -13.79 5.16 26.74
N ILE A 361 -13.67 6.48 26.72
CA ILE A 361 -12.39 7.18 26.82
C ILE A 361 -12.41 8.25 27.91
N GLU A 362 -11.36 8.28 28.71
CA GLU A 362 -11.07 9.37 29.63
C GLU A 362 -9.78 10.04 29.15
N VAL A 363 -9.86 11.33 28.81
CA VAL A 363 -8.73 12.13 28.34
C VAL A 363 -8.56 13.39 29.19
N LYS A 364 -7.29 13.72 29.49
CA LYS A 364 -6.91 15.03 30.02
C LYS A 364 -5.68 15.54 29.31
N THR A 365 -5.67 16.84 29.07
CA THR A 365 -4.56 17.55 28.44
C THR A 365 -3.97 18.60 29.38
N LYS A 366 -2.71 18.95 29.14
CA LYS A 366 -2.00 20.01 29.82
C LYS A 366 -1.24 20.83 28.78
N ILE A 367 -1.45 22.15 28.78
CA ILE A 367 -0.70 23.07 27.94
C ILE A 367 0.35 23.75 28.83
N GLY A 368 1.61 23.52 28.49
CA GLY A 368 2.77 24.14 29.11
C GLY A 368 3.24 25.40 28.37
N LYS A 369 4.47 25.84 28.66
CA LYS A 369 5.04 27.04 28.04
C LYS A 369 5.46 26.82 26.58
N ASP A 370 5.95 25.63 26.28
CA ASP A 370 6.59 25.23 25.01
C ASP A 370 6.23 23.78 24.64
N TYR A 371 5.14 23.27 25.22
CA TYR A 371 4.64 21.93 24.96
C TYR A 371 3.15 21.83 25.26
N TRP A 372 2.52 20.80 24.73
CA TRP A 372 1.29 20.27 25.28
C TRP A 372 1.43 18.77 25.47
N SER A 373 0.67 18.22 26.40
CA SER A 373 0.65 16.78 26.67
C SER A 373 -0.76 16.30 26.94
N PHE A 374 -0.94 14.99 26.81
CA PHE A 374 -2.18 14.34 27.19
C PHE A 374 -1.93 12.97 27.81
N GLU A 375 -2.92 12.52 28.56
CA GLU A 375 -3.09 11.14 28.99
C GLU A 375 -4.49 10.67 28.62
N ILE A 376 -4.58 9.45 28.10
CA ILE A 376 -5.80 8.75 27.72
C ILE A 376 -5.87 7.44 28.49
N ARG A 377 -7.06 7.11 29.01
CA ARG A 377 -7.42 5.78 29.50
C ARG A 377 -8.52 5.18 28.62
N LEU A 378 -8.29 3.95 28.18
CA LEU A 378 -9.23 3.14 27.41
C LEU A 378 -9.47 1.81 28.14
N PRO A 379 -10.68 1.52 28.66
CA PRO A 379 -11.02 0.17 29.14
C PRO A 379 -10.79 -0.88 28.07
N LEU A 380 -10.13 -1.98 28.42
CA LEU A 380 -9.90 -3.09 27.50
C LEU A 380 -11.20 -3.80 27.10
N SER A 381 -12.25 -3.71 27.92
CA SER A 381 -13.55 -4.36 27.68
C SER A 381 -14.34 -3.77 26.50
N GLN A 382 -13.95 -2.60 25.99
CA GLN A 382 -14.59 -2.00 24.82
C GLN A 382 -14.09 -2.59 23.50
N PHE A 383 -12.87 -3.14 23.52
CA PHE A 383 -12.32 -3.86 22.39
C PHE A 383 -12.95 -5.26 22.36
N GLY A 384 -13.09 -5.81 21.15
CA GLY A 384 -13.64 -7.16 20.96
C GLY A 384 -12.69 -8.24 21.48
N GLU A 385 -12.45 -9.28 20.68
CA GLU A 385 -11.39 -10.23 21.01
C GLU A 385 -10.03 -9.52 21.02
N ILE A 386 -9.18 -9.84 22.00
CA ILE A 386 -7.82 -9.32 22.14
C ILE A 386 -6.84 -10.46 21.89
N ASP A 387 -5.72 -10.15 21.24
CA ASP A 387 -4.67 -11.12 20.92
C ASP A 387 -4.15 -11.82 22.19
N LYS A 388 -4.05 -13.16 22.12
CA LYS A 388 -3.54 -14.00 23.20
C LYS A 388 -2.02 -13.91 23.32
N ASP A 389 -1.35 -13.54 22.24
CA ASP A 389 0.10 -13.40 22.18
C ASP A 389 0.59 -12.04 22.72
N ASN A 390 -0.33 -11.19 23.19
CA ASN A 390 -0.01 -9.88 23.77
C ASN A 390 0.70 -8.92 22.79
N ILE A 391 0.40 -9.04 21.49
CA ILE A 391 0.94 -8.18 20.44
C ILE A 391 -0.22 -7.48 19.73
N TRP A 392 -0.30 -6.16 19.86
CA TRP A 392 -1.31 -5.37 19.14
C TRP A 392 -0.70 -4.76 17.88
N GLY A 393 -1.49 -4.61 16.82
CA GLY A 393 -1.11 -3.73 15.72
C GLY A 393 -1.16 -2.28 16.18
N LEU A 394 -0.17 -1.48 15.79
CA LEU A 394 -0.03 -0.08 16.17
C LEU A 394 0.44 0.77 15.00
N ASN A 395 -0.15 1.95 14.85
CA ASN A 395 0.52 3.07 14.24
C ASN A 395 0.24 4.33 15.07
N MET A 396 1.14 5.30 15.04
CA MET A 396 0.98 6.58 15.72
C MET A 396 1.54 7.72 14.87
N ARG A 397 0.92 8.89 14.95
CA ARG A 397 1.39 10.09 14.25
C ARG A 397 1.14 11.35 15.03
N ARG A 398 1.89 12.40 14.70
CA ARG A 398 1.61 13.79 15.06
C ARG A 398 1.36 14.59 13.79
N LYS A 399 0.36 15.46 13.80
CA LYS A 399 0.12 16.44 12.72
C LYS A 399 0.30 17.85 13.27
N GLN A 400 0.89 18.73 12.45
CA GLN A 400 0.98 20.16 12.74
C GLN A 400 0.59 20.95 11.49
N PRO A 401 -0.68 21.39 11.37
CA PRO A 401 -1.19 22.09 10.19
C PRO A 401 -0.36 23.33 9.82
N ARG A 402 0.14 24.07 10.82
CA ARG A 402 1.02 25.23 10.63
C ARG A 402 2.29 24.93 9.82
N LEU A 403 2.76 23.68 9.84
CA LEU A 403 3.97 23.24 9.15
C LEU A 403 3.67 22.52 7.83
N ASP A 404 2.39 22.28 7.52
CA ASP A 404 1.94 21.43 6.41
C ASP A 404 2.66 20.06 6.42
N ASP A 405 2.81 19.48 7.62
CA ASP A 405 3.59 18.25 7.83
C ASP A 405 2.96 17.33 8.88
N ALA A 406 3.30 16.05 8.78
CA ALA A 406 2.94 15.00 9.72
C ALA A 406 4.13 14.07 9.95
N ALA A 407 4.32 13.71 11.22
CA ALA A 407 5.32 12.75 11.65
C ALA A 407 4.67 11.42 11.93
N HIS A 408 5.17 10.37 11.30
CA HIS A 408 4.63 9.02 11.35
C HIS A 408 5.63 8.06 11.98
N TRP A 409 5.12 7.15 12.81
CA TRP A 409 5.95 6.07 13.32
C TRP A 409 6.09 4.97 12.25
N GLN A 410 5.01 4.36 11.80
CA GLN A 410 5.07 3.40 10.70
C GLN A 410 4.62 4.09 9.40
N ILE A 411 5.44 4.02 8.34
CA ILE A 411 5.05 4.49 7.00
C ILE A 411 4.70 3.30 6.08
N PRO A 412 3.70 3.47 5.19
CA PRO A 412 2.78 4.61 5.12
C PRO A 412 1.73 4.60 6.25
N TRP A 413 1.16 5.75 6.57
CA TRP A 413 -0.05 5.81 7.40
C TRP A 413 -1.25 5.25 6.63
N ARG A 414 -1.51 3.95 6.79
CA ARG A 414 -2.61 3.22 6.15
C ARG A 414 -3.25 2.25 7.14
N TYR A 415 -4.51 1.92 6.85
CA TYR A 415 -5.24 0.87 7.57
C TYR A 415 -4.98 -0.47 6.88
N GLY A 416 -4.86 -1.52 7.69
CA GLY A 416 -4.59 -2.89 7.26
C GLY A 416 -3.47 -3.48 8.11
N PRO A 417 -3.57 -4.77 8.50
CA PRO A 417 -2.61 -5.40 9.42
C PRO A 417 -1.16 -5.34 8.91
N ASP A 418 -0.95 -5.39 7.59
CA ASP A 418 0.37 -5.36 6.97
C ASP A 418 1.05 -3.98 7.01
N PHE A 419 0.28 -2.91 7.31
CA PHE A 419 0.78 -1.54 7.38
C PHE A 419 0.99 -1.03 8.82
N LEU A 420 0.72 -1.87 9.83
CA LEU A 420 0.90 -1.52 11.23
C LEU A 420 2.23 -2.07 11.77
N GLY A 421 2.83 -1.31 12.68
CA GLY A 421 3.84 -1.85 13.59
C GLY A 421 3.21 -2.66 14.71
N GLN A 422 3.98 -2.98 15.73
CA GLN A 422 3.57 -3.82 16.85
C GLN A 422 3.78 -3.12 18.19
N LEU A 423 2.74 -3.17 19.02
CA LEU A 423 2.79 -2.82 20.43
C LEU A 423 2.87 -4.11 21.26
N ILE A 424 4.01 -4.36 21.89
CA ILE A 424 4.27 -5.54 22.72
C ILE A 424 3.82 -5.26 24.15
N MET A 425 2.84 -6.01 24.66
CA MET A 425 2.32 -5.81 26.03
C MET A 425 3.20 -6.59 27.03
N GLU A 426 4.17 -5.92 27.67
CA GLU A 426 5.23 -6.53 28.50
C GLU A 426 5.10 -6.30 30.01
#